data_AF-F6FG78-F1
#
_entry.id   AF-F6FG78-F1
#
_cell.length_a   1.000
_cell.length_b   1.000
_cell.length_c   1.000
_cell.angle_alpha   90.00
_cell.angle_beta   90.00
_cell.angle_gamma   90.00
#
_symmetry.space_group_name_H-M   'P 1'
#
loop_
_entity.id
_entity.type
_entity.pdbx_description
1 polymer ?
#
loop_
_entity_poly.entity_id
_entity_poly.type
_entity_poly.pdbx_seq_one_letter_code
_entity_poly.pdbx_strand_id
1 'polypeptide(L)'
;MASSFAKPLFFAALTGTSGVGGYYGSKMLTSKPEVKATREKFSIASLIAKDAKKELLSKEGKQGSDSDWKAAWKSYKDQNPSATTANSDPWQIPNWTTVKSSDDAPTDFMNKCDTESKKEVFDTSDSAYTNVYKWCTKDKASSA
;
A
#
# COMPACT_ATOMS: atom_id res chain seq x y z
N MET A 1 19.54 -45.36 -3.08
CA MET A 1 20.30 -45.46 -4.34
C MET A 1 20.64 -44.05 -4.80
N ALA A 2 21.83 -43.55 -4.48
CA ALA A 2 23.03 -43.55 -5.34
C ALA A 2 22.95 -42.53 -6.50
N SER A 3 23.65 -41.40 -6.35
CA SER A 3 24.43 -40.79 -7.45
C SER A 3 25.38 -39.73 -6.89
N SER A 4 26.65 -40.11 -6.84
CA SER A 4 27.82 -39.25 -6.69
C SER A 4 28.10 -38.52 -8.01
N PHE A 5 28.50 -37.24 -7.97
CA PHE A 5 29.33 -36.60 -9.01
C PHE A 5 30.14 -35.49 -8.31
N ALA A 6 31.36 -35.79 -7.87
CA ALA A 6 32.63 -35.62 -8.58
C ALA A 6 33.08 -34.15 -8.66
N LYS A 7 34.07 -33.81 -7.83
CA LYS A 7 34.90 -32.60 -7.93
C LYS A 7 35.84 -32.71 -9.13
N PRO A 8 36.30 -31.57 -9.67
CA PRO A 8 37.70 -31.46 -10.06
C PRO A 8 38.42 -30.37 -9.28
N LEU A 9 39.51 -30.79 -8.65
CA LEU A 9 40.65 -29.95 -8.32
C LEU A 9 41.38 -29.58 -9.62
N PHE A 10 41.74 -28.31 -9.80
CA PHE A 10 42.85 -27.93 -10.67
C PHE A 10 43.84 -27.05 -9.91
N PHE A 11 45.10 -27.47 -10.03
CA PHE A 11 46.36 -26.97 -9.46
C PHE A 11 46.74 -25.58 -10.04
N ALA A 12 47.15 -24.62 -9.21
CA ALA A 12 48.54 -24.21 -8.87
C ALA A 12 49.32 -23.42 -9.96
N ALA A 13 49.83 -22.22 -9.63
CA ALA A 13 51.27 -21.87 -9.66
C ALA A 13 51.52 -20.36 -9.41
N LEU A 14 52.64 -20.10 -8.74
CA LEU A 14 53.18 -18.84 -8.20
C LEU A 14 53.85 -17.95 -9.26
N THR A 15 53.81 -16.62 -9.08
CA THR A 15 54.94 -15.73 -9.41
C THR A 15 55.13 -14.73 -8.26
N GLY A 16 56.35 -14.65 -7.74
CA GLY A 16 56.74 -13.73 -6.66
C GLY A 16 57.53 -12.55 -7.20
N THR A 17 57.42 -11.39 -6.54
CA THR A 17 58.47 -10.35 -6.55
C THR A 17 58.54 -9.74 -5.15
N SER A 18 59.75 -9.68 -4.60
CA SER A 18 60.06 -9.02 -3.34
C SER A 18 60.30 -7.54 -3.60
N GLY A 19 59.58 -6.66 -2.91
CA GLY A 19 59.81 -5.22 -2.92
C GLY A 19 59.24 -4.56 -1.67
N VAL A 20 60.10 -4.03 -0.81
CA VAL A 20 59.76 -3.23 0.37
C VAL A 20 59.34 -1.82 -0.09
N GLY A 21 58.11 -1.41 0.23
CA GLY A 21 57.64 -0.06 -0.04
C GLY A 21 56.18 0.20 0.34
N GLY A 22 55.99 0.78 1.52
CA GLY A 22 55.02 1.84 1.83
C GLY A 22 53.57 1.81 1.31
N TYR A 23 52.67 1.82 2.30
CA TYR A 23 51.54 2.77 2.43
C TYR A 23 50.25 2.54 1.63
N TYR A 24 49.19 2.30 2.42
CA TYR A 24 47.78 2.64 2.23
C TYR A 24 47.17 2.43 0.84
N GLY A 25 46.30 1.43 0.80
CA GLY A 25 45.33 1.35 -0.27
C GLY A 25 44.55 0.07 -0.24
N SER A 26 43.93 -0.28 0.90
CA SER A 26 42.68 -1.03 0.82
C SER A 26 41.70 -0.14 0.07
N LYS A 27 41.79 -0.13 -1.27
CA LYS A 27 40.70 0.21 -2.15
C LYS A 27 39.73 -0.98 -2.04
N MET A 28 39.17 -1.11 -0.84
CA MET A 28 37.82 -1.60 -0.67
C MET A 28 37.03 -0.85 -1.72
N LEU A 29 36.69 -1.55 -2.79
CA LEU A 29 35.44 -1.34 -3.49
C LEU A 29 34.35 -1.56 -2.44
N THR A 30 34.23 -0.60 -1.52
CA THR A 30 32.94 -0.18 -1.02
C THR A 30 32.29 0.38 -2.27
N SER A 31 31.72 -0.54 -3.04
CA SER A 31 30.58 -0.28 -3.88
C SER A 31 29.66 0.50 -2.98
N LYS A 32 29.74 1.82 -3.08
CA LYS A 32 28.70 2.71 -2.60
C LYS A 32 27.44 2.00 -3.08
N PRO A 33 26.56 1.51 -2.19
CA PRO A 33 25.25 1.16 -2.69
C PRO A 33 24.84 2.46 -3.38
N GLU A 34 24.76 2.39 -4.70
CA GLU A 34 23.92 3.29 -5.45
C GLU A 34 22.60 3.13 -4.71
N VAL A 35 22.34 4.03 -3.77
CA VAL A 35 21.02 4.26 -3.25
C VAL A 35 20.32 4.78 -4.49
N LYS A 36 19.88 3.84 -5.34
CA LYS A 36 18.63 4.01 -6.04
C LYS A 36 17.72 4.48 -4.94
N ALA A 37 17.43 5.79 -4.95
CA ALA A 37 16.40 6.39 -4.15
C ALA A 37 15.09 5.73 -4.61
N THR A 38 14.92 4.48 -4.18
CA THR A 38 13.72 3.70 -4.35
C THR A 38 12.82 4.36 -3.35
N ARG A 39 11.99 5.28 -3.82
CA ARG A 39 11.00 5.93 -2.96
C ARG A 39 10.23 4.79 -2.27
N GLU A 40 10.40 4.68 -0.96
CA GLU A 40 9.66 3.72 -0.16
C GLU A 40 8.17 3.95 -0.39
N LYS A 41 7.43 2.88 -0.66
CA LYS A 41 5.98 2.93 -0.78
C LYS A 41 5.36 2.45 0.52
N PHE A 42 4.24 3.04 0.89
CA PHE A 42 3.48 2.67 2.06
C PHE A 42 2.08 2.25 1.63
N SER A 43 1.51 1.25 2.30
CA SER A 43 0.09 1.00 2.13
C SER A 43 -0.72 2.18 2.65
N ILE A 44 -1.81 2.50 1.97
CA ILE A 44 -2.72 3.59 2.40
C ILE A 44 -3.21 3.33 3.83
N ALA A 45 -3.53 2.09 4.18
CA ALA A 45 -3.89 1.70 5.54
C ALA A 45 -2.79 2.04 6.57
N SER A 46 -1.51 1.83 6.24
CA SER A 46 -0.40 2.19 7.13
C SER A 46 -0.26 3.71 7.31
N LEU A 47 -0.50 4.48 6.26
CA LEU A 47 -0.50 5.94 6.34
C LEU A 47 -1.68 6.46 7.18
N ILE A 48 -2.88 5.90 7.01
CA ILE A 48 -4.06 6.27 7.81
C ILE A 48 -3.91 5.84 9.27
N ALA A 49 -3.30 4.69 9.55
CA ALA A 49 -3.07 4.24 10.94
C ALA A 49 -2.18 5.20 11.75
N LYS A 50 -1.36 6.04 11.08
CA LYS A 50 -0.53 7.08 11.70
C LYS A 50 -1.27 8.41 11.84
N ASP A 51 -2.47 8.55 11.29
CA ASP A 51 -3.27 9.76 11.39
C ASP A 51 -3.88 9.89 12.79
N ALA A 52 -3.87 11.11 13.33
CA ALA A 52 -4.34 11.39 14.69
C ALA A 52 -5.86 11.61 14.77
N LYS A 53 -6.50 11.97 13.65
CA LYS A 53 -7.89 12.43 13.59
C LYS A 53 -8.83 11.37 13.07
N LYS A 54 -8.35 10.52 12.16
CA LYS A 54 -9.19 9.55 11.43
C LYS A 54 -8.62 8.15 11.51
N GLU A 55 -9.51 7.17 11.51
CA GLU A 55 -9.17 5.75 11.45
C GLU A 55 -9.93 5.05 10.33
N LEU A 56 -9.31 4.03 9.75
CA LEU A 56 -9.89 3.26 8.65
C LEU A 56 -11.08 2.44 9.14
N LEU A 57 -12.16 2.43 8.35
CA LEU A 57 -13.29 1.52 8.56
C LEU A 57 -12.88 0.09 8.24
N SER A 58 -13.10 -0.79 9.22
CA SER A 58 -12.92 -2.23 9.08
C SER A 58 -14.25 -2.88 8.70
N LYS A 59 -14.21 -3.84 7.76
CA LYS A 59 -15.40 -4.61 7.36
C LYS A 59 -15.63 -5.81 8.28
N GLU A 60 -14.61 -6.23 9.02
CA GLU A 60 -14.62 -7.43 9.85
C GLU A 60 -15.68 -7.32 10.96
N GLY A 61 -16.69 -8.18 10.90
CA GLY A 61 -17.79 -8.16 11.87
C GLY A 61 -18.69 -6.92 11.78
N LYS A 62 -18.64 -6.19 10.67
CA LYS A 62 -19.43 -4.99 10.41
C LYS A 62 -20.38 -5.19 9.25
N GLN A 63 -21.46 -4.44 9.24
CA GLN A 63 -22.50 -4.46 8.22
C GLN A 63 -22.64 -3.07 7.60
N GLY A 64 -23.14 -3.01 6.37
CA GLY A 64 -23.40 -1.72 5.70
C GLY A 64 -24.44 -0.86 6.42
N SER A 65 -25.22 -1.45 7.32
CA SER A 65 -26.20 -0.78 8.17
C SER A 65 -25.58 -0.08 9.40
N ASP A 66 -24.29 -0.33 9.70
CA ASP A 66 -23.60 0.35 10.79
C ASP A 66 -23.49 1.86 10.53
N SER A 67 -23.63 2.67 11.59
CA SER A 67 -23.65 4.14 11.49
C SER A 67 -22.44 4.71 10.75
N ASP A 68 -21.26 4.17 11.03
CA ASP A 68 -20.00 4.58 10.41
C ASP A 68 -19.98 4.27 8.89
N TRP A 69 -20.48 3.09 8.50
CA TRP A 69 -20.57 2.70 7.10
C TRP A 69 -21.63 3.49 6.34
N LYS A 70 -22.77 3.78 6.97
CA LYS A 70 -23.80 4.68 6.42
C LYS A 70 -23.26 6.08 6.17
N ALA A 71 -22.51 6.63 7.14
CA ALA A 71 -21.91 7.96 7.00
C ALA A 71 -20.89 8.01 5.86
N ALA A 72 -20.02 7.00 5.77
CA ALA A 72 -19.07 6.85 4.66
C ALA A 72 -19.77 6.74 3.30
N TRP A 73 -20.81 5.90 3.22
CA TRP A 73 -21.59 5.73 1.99
C TRP A 73 -22.31 7.01 1.58
N LYS A 74 -22.91 7.72 2.54
CA LYS A 74 -23.53 9.02 2.31
C LYS A 74 -22.50 10.03 1.77
N SER A 75 -21.32 10.12 2.38
CA SER A 75 -20.22 10.98 1.92
C SER A 75 -19.80 10.66 0.48
N TYR A 76 -19.74 9.37 0.12
CA TYR A 76 -19.44 8.94 -1.24
C TYR A 76 -20.51 9.42 -2.23
N LYS A 77 -21.79 9.22 -1.91
CA LYS A 77 -22.91 9.66 -2.77
C LYS A 77 -22.95 11.18 -2.95
N ASP A 78 -22.82 11.92 -1.85
CA ASP A 78 -22.92 13.38 -1.84
C ASP A 78 -21.78 14.04 -2.64
N GLN A 79 -20.61 13.40 -2.71
CA GLN A 79 -19.46 13.87 -3.49
C GLN A 79 -19.46 13.40 -4.95
N ASN A 80 -20.38 12.51 -5.32
CA ASN A 80 -20.51 11.99 -6.69
C ASN A 80 -21.93 12.20 -7.26
N PRO A 81 -22.49 13.43 -7.21
CA PRO A 81 -23.88 13.69 -7.59
C PRO A 81 -24.13 13.53 -9.10
N SER A 82 -23.09 13.67 -9.93
CA SER A 82 -23.16 13.51 -11.38
C SER A 82 -23.25 12.06 -11.83
N ALA A 83 -23.05 11.10 -10.94
CA ALA A 83 -23.18 9.68 -11.25
C ALA A 83 -24.68 9.33 -11.37
N THR A 84 -25.19 9.32 -12.60
CA THR A 84 -26.61 9.08 -12.90
C THR A 84 -26.88 7.70 -13.47
N THR A 85 -25.86 7.02 -13.99
CA THR A 85 -25.94 5.67 -14.60
C THR A 85 -25.02 4.66 -13.89
N ALA A 86 -25.18 3.37 -14.17
CA ALA A 86 -24.24 2.35 -13.69
C ALA A 86 -22.80 2.69 -14.10
N ASN A 87 -21.83 2.44 -13.20
CA ASN A 87 -20.39 2.61 -13.43
C ASN A 87 -19.94 4.05 -13.78
N SER A 88 -20.76 5.07 -13.47
CA SER A 88 -20.42 6.48 -13.72
C SER A 88 -19.75 7.17 -12.53
N ASP A 89 -19.71 6.49 -11.38
CA ASP A 89 -19.01 6.92 -10.18
C ASP A 89 -17.52 6.52 -10.22
N PRO A 90 -16.62 7.22 -9.49
CA PRO A 90 -15.16 6.98 -9.56
C PRO A 90 -14.71 5.56 -9.22
N TRP A 91 -15.47 4.84 -8.39
CA TRP A 91 -15.17 3.44 -8.03
C TRP A 91 -15.95 2.41 -8.82
N GLN A 92 -16.81 2.86 -9.75
CA GLN A 92 -17.63 2.04 -10.63
C GLN A 92 -18.43 1.01 -9.83
N ILE A 93 -19.16 1.48 -8.81
CA ILE A 93 -19.98 0.62 -7.97
C ILE A 93 -21.08 -0.01 -8.85
N PRO A 94 -21.19 -1.36 -8.86
CA PRO A 94 -22.21 -2.05 -9.63
C PRO A 94 -23.63 -1.61 -9.22
N ASN A 95 -24.55 -1.59 -10.18
CA ASN A 95 -25.95 -1.24 -9.93
C ASN A 95 -26.14 0.11 -9.21
N TRP A 96 -25.24 1.08 -9.46
CA TRP A 96 -25.24 2.40 -8.83
C TRP A 96 -26.63 3.04 -8.69
N THR A 97 -27.43 3.01 -9.76
CA THR A 97 -28.78 3.59 -9.78
C THR A 97 -29.72 3.02 -8.73
N THR A 98 -29.53 1.76 -8.35
CA THR A 98 -30.32 1.06 -7.33
C THR A 98 -29.73 1.31 -5.95
N VAL A 99 -28.42 1.11 -5.79
CA VAL A 99 -27.77 1.16 -4.48
C VAL A 99 -27.64 2.58 -3.93
N LYS A 100 -27.56 3.61 -4.79
CA LYS A 100 -27.44 5.01 -4.34
C LYS A 100 -28.65 5.48 -3.53
N SER A 101 -29.82 4.91 -3.78
CA SER A 101 -31.06 5.20 -3.07
C SER A 101 -31.11 4.55 -1.68
N SER A 102 -30.24 3.58 -1.40
CA SER A 102 -30.11 2.94 -0.08
C SER A 102 -29.28 3.79 0.88
N ASP A 103 -29.70 3.84 2.14
CA ASP A 103 -28.90 4.40 3.23
C ASP A 103 -27.80 3.43 3.68
N ASP A 104 -28.05 2.14 3.60
CA ASP A 104 -27.06 1.11 3.94
C ASP A 104 -25.96 1.07 2.87
N ALA A 105 -24.71 0.98 3.32
CA ALA A 105 -23.56 0.86 2.44
C ALA A 105 -23.59 -0.49 1.70
N PRO A 106 -23.52 -0.53 0.36
CA PRO A 106 -23.50 -1.80 -0.36
C PRO A 106 -22.18 -2.54 -0.13
N THR A 107 -22.23 -3.86 -0.17
CA THR A 107 -21.05 -4.73 0.02
C THR A 107 -19.92 -4.40 -0.97
N ASP A 108 -20.26 -4.03 -2.22
CA ASP A 108 -19.27 -3.61 -3.21
C ASP A 108 -18.49 -2.36 -2.79
N PHE A 109 -19.16 -1.40 -2.14
CA PHE A 109 -18.50 -0.21 -1.61
C PHE A 109 -17.58 -0.56 -0.43
N MET A 110 -18.06 -1.39 0.50
CA MET A 110 -17.23 -1.86 1.62
C MET A 110 -15.99 -2.64 1.13
N ASN A 111 -16.15 -3.47 0.10
CA ASN A 111 -15.06 -4.21 -0.53
C ASN A 111 -14.05 -3.30 -1.24
N LYS A 112 -14.52 -2.21 -1.87
CA LYS A 112 -13.63 -1.18 -2.43
C LYS A 112 -12.79 -0.55 -1.34
N CYS A 113 -13.35 -0.21 -0.19
CA CYS A 113 -12.56 0.30 0.94
C CYS A 113 -11.47 -0.68 1.41
N ASP A 114 -11.79 -1.96 1.53
CA ASP A 114 -10.82 -3.00 1.89
C ASP A 114 -9.72 -3.20 0.82
N THR A 115 -10.05 -3.06 -0.46
CA THR A 115 -9.09 -3.23 -1.55
C THR A 115 -8.22 -1.99 -1.77
N GLU A 116 -8.83 -0.81 -1.82
CA GLU A 116 -8.14 0.46 -2.07
C GLU A 116 -7.20 0.81 -0.92
N SER A 117 -7.56 0.52 0.33
CA SER A 117 -6.70 0.78 1.49
C SER A 117 -5.40 -0.05 1.50
N LYS A 118 -5.37 -1.18 0.76
CA LYS A 118 -4.17 -2.03 0.64
C LYS A 118 -3.22 -1.56 -0.46
N LYS A 119 -3.62 -0.61 -1.32
CA LYS A 119 -2.75 -0.08 -2.37
C LYS A 119 -1.56 0.66 -1.76
N GLU A 120 -0.44 0.53 -2.45
CA GLU A 120 0.82 1.16 -2.07
C GLU A 120 1.00 2.49 -2.79
N VAL A 121 1.23 3.54 -2.02
CA VAL A 121 1.43 4.92 -2.50
C VAL A 121 2.73 5.48 -1.92
N PHE A 122 3.30 6.49 -2.56
CA PHE A 122 4.51 7.14 -2.04
C PHE A 122 4.22 8.05 -0.84
N ASP A 123 3.08 8.74 -0.88
CA ASP A 123 2.70 9.72 0.12
C ASP A 123 1.18 9.99 0.08
N THR A 124 0.73 10.91 0.92
CA THR A 124 -0.68 11.29 1.11
C THR A 124 -1.25 12.19 0.01
N SER A 125 -0.44 12.62 -0.96
CA SER A 125 -0.92 13.39 -2.13
C SER A 125 -1.55 12.51 -3.20
N ASP A 126 -1.39 11.19 -3.12
CA ASP A 126 -1.97 10.25 -4.07
C ASP A 126 -3.51 10.30 -4.02
N SER A 127 -4.13 10.30 -5.20
CA SER A 127 -5.59 10.28 -5.34
C SER A 127 -6.24 9.07 -4.67
N ALA A 128 -5.59 7.91 -4.70
CA ALA A 128 -6.07 6.70 -4.03
C ALA A 128 -6.07 6.90 -2.51
N TYR A 129 -5.01 7.49 -1.94
CA TYR A 129 -4.97 7.85 -0.52
C TYR A 129 -6.12 8.81 -0.19
N THR A 130 -6.27 9.87 -0.97
CA THR A 130 -7.31 10.89 -0.75
C THR A 130 -8.72 10.29 -0.78
N ASN A 131 -9.00 9.39 -1.72
CA ASN A 131 -10.30 8.74 -1.85
C ASN A 131 -10.59 7.83 -0.64
N VAL A 132 -9.63 6.99 -0.25
CA VAL A 132 -9.78 6.12 0.94
C VAL A 132 -9.92 6.97 2.21
N TYR A 133 -9.11 8.02 2.36
CA TYR A 133 -9.19 8.92 3.50
C TYR A 133 -10.55 9.58 3.63
N LYS A 134 -11.20 9.94 2.51
CA LYS A 134 -12.51 10.60 2.51
C LYS A 134 -13.68 9.66 2.72
N TRP A 135 -13.63 8.47 2.14
CA TRP A 135 -14.80 7.60 2.00
C TRP A 135 -14.70 6.28 2.77
N CYS A 136 -13.54 5.96 3.33
CA CYS A 136 -13.31 4.72 4.08
C CYS A 136 -12.79 4.98 5.49
N THR A 137 -12.92 6.20 6.02
CA THR A 137 -12.49 6.51 7.37
C THR A 137 -13.63 7.12 8.18
N LYS A 138 -13.51 7.01 9.49
CA LYS A 138 -14.30 7.77 10.45
C LYS A 138 -13.39 8.58 11.34
N ASP A 139 -13.97 9.53 12.06
CA ASP A 139 -13.23 10.26 13.07
C ASP A 139 -12.87 9.31 14.22
N LYS A 140 -11.59 9.34 14.59
CA LYS A 140 -11.07 8.60 15.72
C LYS A 140 -11.71 9.23 16.95
N ALA A 141 -12.34 8.41 17.80
CA ALA A 141 -12.88 8.91 19.06
C ALA A 141 -11.73 9.56 19.83
N SER A 142 -11.77 10.90 19.91
CA SER A 142 -10.86 11.62 20.79
C SER A 142 -11.27 11.22 22.20
N SER A 143 -10.43 10.45 22.89
CA SER A 143 -10.52 10.35 24.34
C SER A 143 -10.29 11.76 24.88
N ALA A 144 -11.39 12.49 25.09
CA ALA A 144 -11.41 13.75 25.81
C ALA A 144 -11.28 13.47 27.30
#